data_AF-A0A645JFK3-F1
#
_entry.id   AF-A0A645JFK3-F1
#
_cell.length_a   1.000
_cell.length_b   1.000
_cell.length_c   1.000
_cell.angle_alpha   90.00
_cell.angle_beta   90.00
_cell.angle_gamma   90.00
#
_symmetry.space_group_name_H-M   'P 1'
#
loop_
_entity.id
_entity.type
_entity.pdbx_description
1 polymer ?
#
loop_
_entity_poly.entity_id
_entity_poly.type
_entity_poly.pdbx_seq_one_letter_code
_entity_poly.pdbx_strand_id
1 'polypeptide(L)'
;MPKTETLYGFYPYNYSARLCTLPSSFAGKMDAIIHRKWGSKRVKGRDWYDFLWYMRRNTELDINWLEARLKEKGTLDPEMKLTPELLGEMYEKRAASVDVDEILRDVQGFMTEALEKKSSYSWTPELFLRQKDKLVDSAKRYLLSNRS
;
A
#
# COMPACT_ATOMS: atom_id res chain seq x y z
N MET A 1 -0.52 -17.04 2.54
CA MET A 1 -1.54 -16.77 1.49
C MET A 1 -2.38 -15.57 1.93
N PRO A 2 -2.90 -14.76 0.99
CA PRO A 2 -3.77 -13.65 1.36
C PRO A 2 -5.08 -14.17 1.97
N LYS A 3 -5.64 -13.42 2.91
CA LYS A 3 -7.04 -13.63 3.31
C LYS A 3 -7.94 -13.17 2.17
N THR A 4 -9.01 -13.93 1.93
CA THR A 4 -9.98 -13.64 0.86
C THR A 4 -11.38 -13.62 1.40
N GLU A 5 -12.24 -12.82 0.78
CA GLU A 5 -13.68 -12.77 1.01
C GLU A 5 -14.43 -12.97 -0.30
N THR A 6 -15.67 -13.46 -0.23
CA THR A 6 -16.55 -13.57 -1.40
C THR A 6 -17.59 -12.47 -1.32
N LEU A 7 -17.59 -11.57 -2.30
CA LEU A 7 -18.63 -10.56 -2.46
C LEU A 7 -19.62 -11.00 -3.53
N TYR A 8 -20.86 -10.53 -3.41
CA TYR A 8 -21.94 -10.85 -4.34
C TYR A 8 -22.44 -9.57 -5.00
N GLY A 9 -22.47 -9.57 -6.33
CA GLY A 9 -23.02 -8.49 -7.15
C GLY A 9 -24.31 -8.96 -7.83
N PHE A 10 -25.23 -8.03 -8.05
CA PHE A 10 -26.56 -8.32 -8.60
C PHE A 10 -26.81 -7.67 -9.97
N TYR A 11 -25.89 -6.81 -10.44
CA TYR A 11 -26.01 -6.09 -11.71
C TYR A 11 -24.73 -6.19 -12.54
N PRO A 12 -24.80 -6.41 -13.88
CA PRO A 12 -26.01 -6.61 -14.70
C PRO A 12 -26.62 -8.02 -14.58
N TYR A 13 -25.95 -8.95 -13.89
CA TYR A 13 -26.44 -10.27 -13.52
C TYR A 13 -25.91 -10.64 -12.12
N ASN A 14 -26.48 -11.68 -11.52
CA ASN A 14 -25.98 -12.19 -10.25
C ASN A 14 -24.63 -12.88 -10.45
N TYR A 15 -23.62 -12.47 -9.69
CA TYR A 15 -22.32 -13.12 -9.67
C TYR A 15 -21.73 -13.10 -8.27
N SER A 16 -20.83 -14.04 -8.02
CA SER A 16 -19.94 -14.01 -6.86
C SER A 16 -18.51 -13.75 -7.33
N ALA A 17 -17.77 -12.96 -6.55
CA ALA A 17 -16.36 -12.68 -6.80
C ALA A 17 -15.57 -12.96 -5.52
N ARG A 18 -14.60 -13.88 -5.61
CA ARG A 18 -13.63 -14.10 -4.53
C ARG A 18 -12.49 -13.11 -4.68
N LEU A 19 -12.34 -12.22 -3.71
CA LEU A 19 -11.37 -11.13 -3.72
C LEU A 19 -10.47 -11.22 -2.49
N CYS A 20 -9.27 -10.62 -2.57
CA CYS A 20 -8.45 -10.42 -1.39
C CYS A 20 -9.16 -9.45 -0.45
N THR A 21 -9.13 -9.73 0.85
CA THR A 21 -9.63 -8.79 1.86
C THR A 21 -8.88 -7.47 1.76
N LEU A 22 -9.48 -6.40 2.28
CA LEU A 22 -8.86 -5.07 2.22
C LEU A 22 -7.43 -5.04 2.81
N PRO A 23 -7.14 -5.66 3.97
CA PRO A 23 -5.76 -5.76 4.49
C PRO A 23 -4.79 -6.53 3.59
N SER A 24 -5.24 -7.63 2.99
CA SER A 24 -4.42 -8.44 2.10
C SER A 24 -4.13 -7.73 0.77
N SER A 25 -5.12 -7.00 0.25
CA SER A 25 -4.98 -6.15 -0.92
C SER A 25 -4.01 -4.99 -0.65
N PHE A 26 -4.07 -4.41 0.55
CA PHE A 26 -3.14 -3.37 0.97
C PHE A 26 -1.69 -3.89 1.01
N ALA A 27 -1.46 -5.08 1.56
CA ALA A 27 -0.16 -5.74 1.53
C ALA A 27 0.40 -5.93 0.11
N GLY A 28 -0.46 -6.22 -0.87
CA GLY A 28 -0.06 -6.26 -2.29
C GLY A 28 0.46 -4.92 -2.82
N LYS A 29 -0.13 -3.80 -2.40
CA LYS A 29 0.34 -2.45 -2.76
C LYS A 29 1.65 -2.10 -2.08
N MET A 30 1.78 -2.41 -0.78
CA MET A 30 3.02 -2.17 -0.04
C MET A 30 4.18 -2.98 -0.61
N ASP A 31 3.95 -4.24 -0.98
CA ASP A 31 4.94 -5.06 -1.69
C ASP A 31 5.39 -4.40 -2.99
N ALA A 32 4.48 -3.83 -3.79
CA ALA A 32 4.85 -3.12 -5.01
C ALA A 32 5.68 -1.85 -4.76
N ILE A 33 5.39 -1.10 -3.69
CA ILE A 33 6.14 0.11 -3.30
C ILE A 33 7.55 -0.26 -2.80
N ILE A 34 7.64 -1.28 -1.94
CA ILE A 34 8.86 -1.70 -1.25
C ILE A 34 9.79 -2.48 -2.19
N HIS A 35 9.28 -3.50 -2.88
CA HIS A 35 10.10 -4.41 -3.69
C HIS A 35 10.65 -3.77 -4.97
N ARG A 36 9.94 -2.80 -5.58
CA ARG A 36 10.23 -2.36 -6.95
C ARG A 36 11.70 -1.91 -7.10
N LYS A 37 12.48 -2.74 -7.81
CA LYS A 37 13.91 -2.54 -8.06
C LYS A 37 14.17 -1.20 -8.75
N TRP A 38 15.20 -0.50 -8.27
CA TRP A 38 15.72 0.73 -8.87
C TRP A 38 16.19 0.40 -10.30
N GLY A 39 15.59 1.00 -11.32
CA GLY A 39 15.95 0.75 -12.73
C GLY A 39 14.90 1.16 -13.75
N SER A 40 13.62 1.16 -13.40
CA SER A 40 12.59 1.79 -14.21
C SER A 40 12.61 3.30 -13.97
N LYS A 41 13.05 4.10 -14.94
CA LYS A 41 13.06 5.58 -14.90
C LYS A 41 11.72 6.25 -14.53
N ARG A 42 10.62 5.49 -14.51
CA ARG A 42 9.26 5.98 -14.28
C ARG A 42 8.72 5.54 -12.92
N VAL A 43 8.29 6.49 -12.12
CA VAL A 43 7.50 6.24 -10.91
C VAL A 43 6.12 5.72 -11.33
N LYS A 44 5.65 4.62 -10.73
CA LYS A 44 4.25 4.19 -10.89
C LYS A 44 3.41 4.86 -9.82
N GLY A 45 2.93 6.06 -10.13
CA GLY A 45 2.17 6.90 -9.19
C GLY A 45 0.90 6.23 -8.67
N ARG A 46 0.26 5.34 -9.46
CA ARG A 46 -0.95 4.62 -9.03
C ARG A 46 -0.80 3.80 -7.74
N ASP A 47 0.35 3.17 -7.50
CA ASP A 47 0.54 2.41 -6.25
C ASP A 47 0.62 3.37 -5.04
N TRP A 48 1.22 4.55 -5.21
CA TRP A 48 1.29 5.60 -4.18
C TRP A 48 -0.07 6.27 -3.93
N TYR A 49 -0.85 6.45 -5.00
CA TYR A 49 -2.24 6.89 -4.88
C TYR A 49 -3.06 5.90 -4.05
N ASP A 50 -3.00 4.61 -4.38
CA ASP A 50 -3.72 3.57 -3.64
C ASP A 50 -3.25 3.51 -2.18
N PHE A 51 -1.95 3.67 -1.93
CA PHE A 51 -1.41 3.77 -0.57
C PHE A 51 -2.07 4.90 0.23
N LEU A 52 -2.14 6.12 -0.32
CA LEU A 52 -2.82 7.23 0.36
C LEU A 52 -4.31 6.95 0.58
N TRP A 53 -4.96 6.25 -0.35
CA TRP A 53 -6.35 5.81 -0.19
C TRP A 53 -6.50 4.83 0.99
N TYR A 54 -5.63 3.83 1.11
CA TYR A 54 -5.62 2.89 2.24
C TYR A 54 -5.37 3.61 3.57
N MET A 55 -4.41 4.54 3.59
CA MET A 55 -4.14 5.40 4.75
C MET A 55 -5.39 6.19 5.13
N ARG A 56 -6.03 6.88 4.19
CA ARG A 56 -7.26 7.67 4.46
C ARG A 56 -8.36 6.81 5.08
N ARG A 57 -8.51 5.55 4.65
CA ARG A 57 -9.51 4.60 5.18
C ARG A 57 -9.12 3.93 6.49
N ASN A 58 -7.96 4.29 7.07
CA ASN A 58 -7.41 3.67 8.28
C ASN A 58 -7.31 2.13 8.18
N THR A 59 -7.12 1.62 6.97
CA THR A 59 -7.09 0.17 6.72
C THR A 59 -5.92 -0.46 7.45
N GLU A 60 -6.15 -1.61 8.09
CA GLU A 60 -5.09 -2.43 8.67
C GLU A 60 -4.24 -3.07 7.57
N LEU A 61 -2.92 -3.12 7.75
CA LEU A 61 -2.03 -3.80 6.81
C LEU A 61 -1.81 -5.24 7.25
N ASP A 62 -2.10 -6.21 6.37
CA ASP A 62 -1.72 -7.60 6.61
C ASP A 62 -0.20 -7.77 6.51
N ILE A 63 0.51 -7.45 7.61
CA ILE A 63 1.98 -7.47 7.66
C ILE A 63 2.54 -8.88 7.51
N ASN A 64 1.81 -9.91 7.94
CA ASN A 64 2.21 -11.30 7.79
C ASN A 64 2.19 -11.71 6.31
N TRP A 65 1.16 -11.28 5.58
CA TRP A 65 1.11 -11.52 4.14
C TRP A 65 2.15 -10.70 3.38
N LEU A 66 2.39 -9.45 3.78
CA LEU A 66 3.47 -8.64 3.21
C LEU A 66 4.85 -9.30 3.42
N GLU A 67 5.14 -9.78 4.64
CA GLU A 67 6.40 -10.46 4.96
C GLU A 67 6.66 -11.63 4.01
N ALA A 68 5.67 -12.53 3.86
CA ALA A 68 5.80 -13.69 2.99
C ALA A 68 6.17 -13.30 1.55
N ARG A 69 5.56 -12.24 1.01
CA ARG A 69 5.84 -11.74 -0.35
C ARG A 69 7.24 -11.13 -0.46
N LEU A 70 7.65 -10.34 0.54
CA LEU A 70 8.98 -9.73 0.52
C LEU A 70 10.09 -10.78 0.61
N LYS A 71 9.88 -11.86 1.38
CA LYS A 71 10.78 -13.01 1.45
C LYS A 71 10.85 -13.79 0.14
N GLU A 72 9.70 -14.11 -0.44
CA GLU A 72 9.61 -14.83 -1.72
C GLU A 72 10.39 -14.11 -2.84
N LYS A 73 10.39 -12.79 -2.83
CA LYS A 73 11.11 -11.99 -3.83
C LYS A 73 12.54 -11.60 -3.44
N GLY A 74 13.02 -12.04 -2.28
CA GLY A 74 14.36 -11.74 -1.77
C GLY A 74 14.59 -10.28 -1.38
N THR A 75 13.53 -9.52 -1.09
CA THR A 75 13.65 -8.15 -0.52
C THR A 75 13.84 -8.16 0.98
N LEU A 76 13.25 -9.16 1.65
CA LEU A 76 13.49 -9.43 3.06
C LEU A 76 14.20 -10.78 3.15
N ASP A 77 15.21 -10.85 4.02
CA ASP A 77 15.90 -12.11 4.32
C ASP A 77 14.89 -13.16 4.83
N PRO A 78 14.94 -14.42 4.34
CA PRO A 78 14.04 -15.48 4.80
C PRO A 78 13.99 -15.68 6.32
N GLU A 79 15.11 -15.45 7.03
CA GLU A 79 15.22 -15.63 8.48
C GLU A 79 14.77 -14.38 9.26
N MET A 80 14.67 -13.23 8.61
CA MET A 80 14.24 -11.99 9.26
C MET A 80 12.72 -11.92 9.39
N LYS A 81 12.22 -11.40 10.51
CA LYS A 81 10.79 -11.08 10.69
C LYS A 81 10.51 -9.63 10.29
N LEU A 82 9.43 -9.39 9.56
CA LEU A 82 9.00 -8.03 9.25
C LEU A 82 8.26 -7.43 10.44
N THR A 83 8.96 -6.65 11.25
CA THR A 83 8.33 -5.88 12.33
C THR A 83 7.66 -4.62 11.76
N PRO A 84 6.65 -4.05 12.45
CA PRO A 84 6.07 -2.77 12.06
C PRO A 84 7.13 -1.66 11.93
N GLU A 85 8.13 -1.65 12.82
CA GLU A 85 9.23 -0.69 12.80
C GLU A 85 10.11 -0.87 11.56
N LEU A 86 10.52 -2.10 11.26
CA LEU A 86 11.32 -2.41 10.06
C LEU A 86 10.54 -2.06 8.77
N LEU A 87 9.24 -2.33 8.74
CA LEU A 87 8.37 -1.90 7.65
C LEU A 87 8.41 -0.37 7.47
N GLY A 88 8.34 0.38 8.58
CA GLY A 88 8.44 1.84 8.57
C GLY A 88 9.76 2.32 7.98
N GLU A 89 10.88 1.72 8.38
CA GLU A 89 12.22 2.04 7.85
C GLU A 89 12.34 1.73 6.34
N MET A 90 11.85 0.57 5.91
CA MET A 90 11.84 0.17 4.50
C MET A 90 10.99 1.15 3.68
N TYR A 91 9.82 1.54 4.18
CA TYR A 91 8.95 2.53 3.53
C TYR A 91 9.61 3.90 3.46
N GLU A 92 10.20 4.38 4.54
CA GLU A 92 10.84 5.71 4.62
C GLU A 92 11.95 5.84 3.57
N LYS A 93 12.78 4.80 3.40
CA LYS A 93 13.79 4.75 2.33
C LYS A 93 13.18 4.89 0.94
N ARG A 94 12.00 4.31 0.69
CA ARG A 94 11.30 4.42 -0.59
C ARG A 94 10.67 5.80 -0.78
N ALA A 95 9.97 6.29 0.24
CA ALA A 95 9.31 7.60 0.23
C ALA A 95 10.32 8.74 0.07
N ALA A 96 11.50 8.67 0.69
CA ALA A 96 12.56 9.66 0.53
C ALA A 96 13.13 9.72 -0.90
N SER A 97 12.98 8.65 -1.69
CA SER A 97 13.52 8.54 -3.04
C SER A 97 12.52 8.84 -4.15
N VAL A 98 11.24 9.05 -3.82
CA VAL A 98 10.19 9.19 -4.82
C VAL A 98 10.04 10.63 -5.31
N ASP A 99 9.99 10.80 -6.63
CA ASP A 99 9.59 12.05 -7.25
C ASP A 99 8.06 12.18 -7.23
N VAL A 100 7.55 13.11 -6.43
CA VAL A 100 6.11 13.33 -6.26
C VAL A 100 5.47 13.92 -7.52
N ASP A 101 6.21 14.69 -8.32
CA ASP A 101 5.69 15.22 -9.58
C ASP A 101 5.49 14.09 -10.61
N GLU A 102 6.35 13.08 -10.60
CA GLU A 102 6.14 11.86 -11.40
C GLU A 102 4.93 11.05 -10.91
N ILE A 103 4.67 11.00 -9.59
CA ILE A 103 3.44 10.40 -9.06
C ILE A 103 2.23 11.13 -9.65
N LEU A 104 2.18 12.45 -9.49
CA LEU A 104 1.07 13.28 -9.96
C LEU A 104 0.86 13.14 -11.47
N ARG A 105 1.94 13.14 -12.25
CA ARG A 105 1.88 12.94 -13.70
C ARG A 105 1.29 11.59 -14.10
N ASP A 106 1.53 10.51 -13.36
CA ASP A 106 0.95 9.18 -13.62
C ASP A 106 -0.54 9.09 -13.26
N VAL A 107 -1.02 9.88 -12.28
CA VAL A 107 -2.38 9.72 -11.72
C VAL A 107 -3.37 10.81 -12.09
N GLN A 108 -2.91 12.02 -12.43
CA GLN A 108 -3.77 13.19 -12.68
C GLN A 108 -4.88 12.96 -13.71
N GLY A 109 -4.60 12.14 -14.74
CA GLY A 109 -5.56 11.83 -15.80
C GLY A 109 -6.71 10.91 -15.35
N PHE A 110 -6.53 10.20 -14.23
CA PHE A 110 -7.53 9.30 -13.66
C PHE A 110 -8.36 9.96 -12.55
N MET A 111 -7.90 11.09 -12.02
CA MET A 111 -8.63 11.86 -11.00
C MET A 111 -9.82 12.56 -11.66
N THR A 112 -11.04 12.10 -11.39
CA THR A 112 -12.26 12.67 -12.00
C THR A 112 -12.90 13.73 -11.11
N GLU A 113 -12.77 13.59 -9.79
CA GLU A 113 -13.42 14.48 -8.83
C GLU A 113 -12.63 15.76 -8.58
N ALA A 114 -13.32 16.90 -8.52
CA ALA A 114 -12.70 18.19 -8.26
C ALA A 114 -12.02 18.25 -6.87
N LEU A 115 -12.59 17.57 -5.86
CA LEU A 115 -12.02 17.52 -4.52
C LEU A 115 -10.72 16.70 -4.49
N GLU A 116 -10.69 15.58 -5.23
CA GLU A 116 -9.51 14.73 -5.36
C GLU A 116 -8.36 15.50 -6.02
N LYS A 117 -8.62 16.21 -7.13
CA LYS A 117 -7.66 17.11 -7.77
C LYS A 117 -7.18 18.22 -6.84
N LYS A 118 -8.08 18.80 -6.02
CA LYS A 118 -7.68 19.79 -5.03
C LYS A 118 -6.78 19.21 -3.95
N SER A 119 -7.07 17.99 -3.50
CA SER A 119 -6.26 17.31 -2.49
C SER A 119 -4.87 16.95 -3.00
N SER A 120 -4.71 16.68 -4.29
CA SER A 120 -3.40 16.34 -4.88
C SER A 120 -2.43 17.51 -4.90
N TYR A 121 -2.89 18.77 -4.84
CA TYR A 121 -2.01 19.94 -4.64
C TYR A 121 -1.29 19.95 -3.29
N SER A 122 -1.77 19.18 -2.31
CA SER A 122 -1.10 19.04 -1.01
C SER A 122 -0.06 17.91 -0.98
N TRP A 123 0.16 17.22 -2.12
CA TRP A 123 1.11 16.12 -2.18
C TRP A 123 2.52 16.67 -2.28
N THR A 124 3.24 16.56 -1.17
CA THR A 124 4.65 16.93 -1.07
C THR A 124 5.46 15.72 -0.57
N PRO A 125 6.80 15.69 -0.77
CA PRO A 125 7.63 14.63 -0.22
C PRO A 125 7.44 14.43 1.29
N GLU A 126 7.27 15.52 2.04
CA GLU A 126 7.02 15.52 3.49
C GLU A 126 5.70 14.85 3.85
N LEU A 127 4.66 15.05 3.04
CA LEU A 127 3.36 14.38 3.24
C LEU A 127 3.53 12.86 3.19
N PHE A 128 4.26 12.34 2.19
CA PHE A 128 4.52 10.91 2.03
C PHE A 128 5.38 10.38 3.16
N LEU A 129 6.45 11.08 3.55
CA LEU A 129 7.29 10.69 4.68
C LEU A 129 6.49 10.59 5.97
N ARG A 130 5.59 11.55 6.23
CA ARG A 130 4.73 11.55 7.42
C ARG A 130 3.75 10.37 7.49
N GLN A 131 3.44 9.72 6.37
CA GLN A 131 2.58 8.52 6.41
C GLN A 131 3.26 7.31 7.06
N LYS A 132 4.58 7.36 7.31
CA LYS A 132 5.32 6.29 8.00
C LYS A 132 4.65 5.87 9.29
N ASP A 133 4.33 6.82 10.17
CA ASP A 133 3.78 6.51 11.50
C ASP A 133 2.42 5.84 11.40
N LYS A 134 1.61 6.26 10.42
CA LYS A 134 0.30 5.68 10.15
C LYS A 134 0.39 4.28 9.55
N LEU A 135 1.38 4.04 8.70
CA LEU A 135 1.68 2.72 8.17
C LEU A 135 2.12 1.76 9.29
N VAL A 136 3.02 2.20 10.16
CA VAL A 136 3.48 1.44 11.33
C VAL A 136 2.30 1.09 12.23
N ASP A 137 1.46 2.07 12.57
CA ASP A 137 0.23 1.86 13.33
C ASP A 137 -0.72 0.85 12.66
N SER A 138 -0.89 0.93 11.33
CA SER A 138 -1.76 0.00 10.59
C SER A 138 -1.33 -1.46 10.71
N ALA A 139 -0.01 -1.71 10.75
CA ALA A 139 0.53 -3.05 10.96
C ALA A 139 0.40 -3.49 12.42
N LYS A 140 0.61 -2.58 13.39
CA LYS A 140 0.42 -2.85 14.82
C LYS A 140 -1.02 -3.25 15.12
N ARG A 141 -2.00 -2.50 14.59
CA ARG A 141 -3.43 -2.82 14.71
C ARG A 141 -3.74 -4.19 14.11
N TYR A 142 -3.24 -4.48 12.91
CA TYR A 142 -3.41 -5.80 12.31
C TYR A 142 -2.89 -6.92 13.24
N LEU A 143 -1.68 -6.77 13.79
CA LEU A 143 -1.13 -7.76 14.71
C LEU A 143 -2.00 -7.91 15.96
N LEU A 144 -2.47 -6.82 16.56
CA LEU A 144 -3.36 -6.86 17.74
C LEU A 144 -4.69 -7.55 17.45
N SER A 145 -5.33 -7.21 16.32
CA SER A 145 -6.61 -7.78 15.88
C SER A 145 -6.51 -9.27 15.50
N ASN A 146 -5.30 -9.80 15.33
CA ASN A 146 -5.05 -11.17 14.90
C ASN A 146 -4.15 -11.95 15.89
N ARG A 147 -4.06 -11.50 17.15
CA ARG A 147 -3.49 -12.31 18.23
C ARG A 147 -4.49 -13.40 18.62
N SER A 148 -4.16 -14.64 18.27
CA SER A 148 -4.75 -15.85 18.87
C SER A 148 -4.07 -16.15 20.19
#